data_AF-A0A962V659-F1
#
_entry.id   AF-A0A962V659-F1
#
_cell.length_a   1.000
_cell.length_b   1.000
_cell.length_c   1.000
_cell.angle_alpha   90.00
_cell.angle_beta   90.00
_cell.angle_gamma   90.00
#
_symmetry.space_group_name_H-M   'P 1'
#
loop_
_entity.id
_entity.type
_entity.pdbx_description
1 polymer ?
#
loop_
_entity_poly.entity_id
_entity_poly.type
_entity_poly.pdbx_seq_one_letter_code
_entity_poly.pdbx_strand_id
1 'polypeptide(L)'
;MQSSDQRLTRFINAGHGATLRGGLVGLEKESLRIDPAGSIAQTPHPRALGSALTHPYITTDYSEALLEFITPPADDAAQALDFMERIHRFTYSQLGDESLWA
;
A
#
# COMPACT_ATOMS: atom_id res chain seq x y z
N MET A 1 27.03 23.58 -10.71
CA MET A 1 26.45 22.22 -10.70
C MET A 1 25.17 22.26 -11.53
N GLN A 2 25.02 21.44 -12.58
CA GLN A 2 23.78 21.47 -13.39
C GLN A 2 22.62 20.81 -12.65
N SER A 3 21.42 21.39 -12.74
CA SER A 3 20.21 20.91 -12.08
C SER A 3 19.76 19.55 -12.61
N SER A 4 18.98 18.80 -11.81
CA SER A 4 18.39 17.53 -12.22
C SER A 4 17.58 17.67 -13.51
N ASP A 5 16.79 18.74 -13.61
CA ASP A 5 15.93 19.02 -14.76
C ASP A 5 16.72 19.22 -16.06
N GLN A 6 17.87 19.89 -15.99
CA GLN A 6 18.75 20.05 -17.16
C GLN A 6 19.32 18.71 -17.65
N ARG A 7 19.59 17.77 -16.74
CA ARG A 7 20.08 16.43 -17.09
C ARG A 7 18.96 15.58 -17.66
N LEU A 8 17.78 15.59 -17.05
CA LEU A 8 16.59 14.88 -17.52
C LEU A 8 16.18 15.36 -18.92
N THR A 9 16.16 16.67 -19.13
CA THR A 9 15.83 17.27 -20.43
C THR A 9 16.79 16.82 -21.53
N ARG A 10 18.11 16.83 -21.26
CA ARG A 10 19.10 16.32 -22.22
C ARG A 10 18.95 14.83 -22.48
N PHE A 11 18.68 14.05 -21.45
CA PHE A 11 18.48 12.61 -21.56
C PHE A 11 17.28 12.27 -22.46
N ILE A 12 16.16 12.96 -22.26
CA ILE A 12 14.96 12.81 -23.09
C ILE A 12 15.24 13.28 -24.52
N ASN A 13 15.86 14.47 -24.69
CA ASN A 13 16.17 15.02 -26.02
C ASN A 13 17.18 14.18 -26.81
N ALA A 14 18.03 13.39 -26.12
CA ALA A 14 18.93 12.42 -26.74
C ALA A 14 18.21 11.15 -27.24
N GLY A 15 16.88 11.07 -27.11
CA GLY A 15 16.09 9.92 -27.56
C GLY A 15 16.05 8.75 -26.57
N HIS A 16 16.66 8.89 -25.39
CA HIS A 16 16.72 7.82 -24.39
C HIS A 16 15.45 7.72 -23.52
N GLY A 17 14.42 8.55 -23.75
CA GLY A 17 13.21 8.56 -22.92
C GLY A 17 12.48 7.21 -22.81
N ALA A 18 12.62 6.34 -23.82
CA ALA A 18 12.03 5.00 -23.78
C ALA A 18 12.64 4.09 -22.70
N THR A 19 13.91 4.30 -22.32
CA THR A 19 14.58 3.46 -21.30
C THR A 19 14.13 3.75 -19.87
N LEU A 20 13.36 4.84 -19.67
CA LEU A 20 12.75 5.18 -18.38
C LEU A 20 11.34 4.58 -18.22
N ARG A 21 10.84 3.87 -19.25
CA ARG A 21 9.52 3.23 -19.26
C ARG A 21 9.63 1.76 -18.88
N GLY A 22 8.52 1.16 -18.45
CA GLY A 22 8.44 -0.27 -18.14
C GLY A 22 8.91 -0.66 -16.73
N GLY A 23 9.17 0.32 -15.86
CA GLY A 23 9.30 0.07 -14.43
C GLY A 23 7.93 -0.25 -13.82
N LEU A 24 7.91 -1.18 -12.86
CA LEU A 24 6.69 -1.53 -12.12
C LEU A 24 6.54 -0.64 -10.89
N VAL A 25 5.30 -0.49 -10.43
CA VAL A 25 4.91 0.27 -9.24
C VAL A 25 4.35 -0.67 -8.19
N GLY A 26 4.79 -0.54 -6.95
CA GLY A 26 4.23 -1.21 -5.78
C GLY A 26 3.98 -0.21 -4.66
N LEU A 27 2.95 -0.44 -3.85
CA LEU A 27 2.57 0.38 -2.71
C LEU A 27 2.47 -0.50 -1.46
N GLU A 28 3.03 0.03 -0.38
CA GLU A 28 2.86 -0.49 0.98
C GLU A 28 2.22 0.63 1.81
N LYS A 29 1.20 0.29 2.61
CA LYS A 29 0.52 1.25 3.48
C LYS A 29 0.16 0.61 4.80
N GLU A 30 0.57 1.26 5.88
CA GLU A 30 0.27 0.86 7.25
C GLU A 30 -0.90 1.67 7.82
N SER A 31 -1.69 1.06 8.70
CA SER A 31 -2.68 1.75 9.53
C SER A 31 -3.06 0.95 10.77
N LEU A 32 -3.15 1.64 11.91
CA LEU A 32 -3.63 1.03 13.15
C LEU A 32 -5.13 0.78 13.07
N ARG A 33 -5.55 -0.42 13.48
CA ARG A 33 -6.94 -0.68 13.85
C ARG A 33 -7.26 0.04 15.16
N ILE A 34 -8.41 0.71 15.21
CA ILE A 34 -8.92 1.39 16.39
C ILE A 34 -10.35 0.98 16.69
N ASP A 35 -10.70 0.99 17.97
CA ASP A 35 -12.06 0.79 18.45
C ASP A 35 -12.94 2.05 18.23
N PRO A 36 -14.27 1.98 18.46
CA PRO A 36 -15.16 3.15 18.33
C PRO A 36 -14.83 4.33 19.25
N ALA A 37 -14.03 4.12 20.31
CA ALA A 37 -13.56 5.18 21.18
C ALA A 37 -12.26 5.84 20.68
N GLY A 38 -11.72 5.37 19.55
CA GLY A 38 -10.47 5.85 18.96
C GLY A 38 -9.22 5.31 19.64
N SER A 39 -9.34 4.27 20.47
CA SER A 39 -8.19 3.61 21.10
C SER A 39 -7.66 2.49 20.22
N ILE A 40 -6.37 2.18 20.29
CA ILE A 40 -5.77 1.07 19.52
C ILE A 40 -6.49 -0.24 19.87
N ALA A 41 -6.97 -0.94 18.84
CA ALA A 41 -7.68 -2.19 18.99
C ALA A 41 -6.80 -3.23 19.72
N GLN A 42 -7.37 -3.87 20.75
CA GLN A 42 -6.71 -4.93 21.52
C GLN A 42 -7.16 -6.34 21.08
N THR A 43 -7.98 -6.40 20.03
CA THR A 43 -8.45 -7.65 19.45
C THR A 43 -7.36 -8.29 18.58
N PRO A 44 -7.32 -9.63 18.47
CA PRO A 44 -6.41 -10.32 17.55
C PRO A 44 -6.67 -9.92 16.09
N HIS A 45 -5.71 -10.22 15.21
CA HIS A 45 -5.85 -10.10 13.77
C HIS A 45 -7.13 -10.81 13.29
N PRO A 46 -8.02 -10.13 12.54
CA PRO A 46 -9.28 -10.71 12.13
C PRO A 46 -9.07 -11.96 11.26
N ARG A 47 -9.63 -13.11 11.70
CA ARG A 47 -9.47 -14.41 11.01
C ARG A 47 -9.89 -14.37 9.54
N ALA A 48 -10.85 -13.52 9.18
CA ALA A 48 -11.34 -13.39 7.81
C ALA A 48 -10.33 -12.73 6.85
N LEU A 49 -9.30 -12.06 7.38
CA LEU A 49 -8.19 -11.51 6.59
C LEU A 49 -7.12 -12.57 6.28
N GLY A 50 -7.27 -13.78 6.82
CA GLY A 50 -6.33 -14.88 6.64
C GLY A 50 -5.24 -14.90 7.70
N SER A 51 -4.06 -15.39 7.31
CA SER A 51 -2.90 -15.48 8.19
C SER A 51 -1.92 -14.36 7.85
N ALA A 52 -1.71 -13.42 8.77
CA ALA A 52 -0.71 -12.36 8.61
C ALA A 52 0.67 -12.90 8.16
N LEU A 53 1.10 -14.05 8.72
CA LEU A 53 2.38 -14.67 8.36
C LEU A 53 2.55 -15.04 6.86
N THR A 54 1.46 -15.31 6.14
CA THR A 54 1.53 -15.90 4.78
C THR A 54 0.63 -15.23 3.76
N HIS A 55 -0.28 -14.34 4.18
CA HIS A 55 -1.20 -13.69 3.26
C HIS A 55 -0.46 -12.59 2.47
N PRO A 56 -0.50 -12.61 1.12
CA PRO A 56 0.43 -11.84 0.30
C PRO A 56 0.11 -10.33 0.20
N TYR A 57 -1.08 -9.91 0.66
CA TYR A 57 -1.58 -8.54 0.44
C TYR A 57 -2.01 -7.80 1.70
N ILE A 58 -2.21 -8.53 2.79
CA ILE A 58 -2.72 -8.03 4.06
C ILE A 58 -1.96 -8.77 5.14
N THR A 59 -1.17 -8.04 5.90
CA THR A 59 -0.38 -8.57 7.01
C THR A 59 -0.47 -7.61 8.20
N THR A 60 0.31 -7.88 9.24
CA THR A 60 0.62 -6.94 10.30
C THR A 60 2.10 -6.59 10.24
N ASP A 61 2.43 -5.33 10.47
CA ASP A 61 3.81 -4.89 10.69
C ASP A 61 4.19 -5.07 12.18
N TYR A 62 4.72 -4.05 12.87
CA TYR A 62 5.28 -4.18 14.23
C TYR A 62 4.30 -4.74 15.28
N SER A 63 3.00 -4.45 15.17
CA SER A 63 2.02 -4.85 16.19
C SER A 63 0.81 -5.57 15.58
N GLU A 64 0.16 -6.40 16.40
CA GLU A 64 -1.07 -7.12 16.03
C GLU A 64 -2.19 -6.19 15.51
N ALA A 65 -2.20 -4.93 15.94
CA ALA A 65 -3.17 -3.92 15.53
C ALA A 65 -2.75 -3.10 14.31
N LEU A 66 -1.46 -3.12 13.93
CA LEU A 66 -0.93 -2.34 12.82
C LEU A 66 -1.05 -3.16 11.53
N LEU A 67 -2.18 -3.00 10.82
CA LEU A 67 -2.36 -3.65 9.53
C LEU A 67 -1.46 -3.00 8.49
N GLU A 68 -0.89 -3.84 7.64
CA GLU A 68 -0.09 -3.44 6.49
C GLU A 68 -0.73 -4.02 5.22
N PHE A 69 -0.90 -3.15 4.22
CA PHE A 69 -1.48 -3.45 2.93
C PHE A 69 -0.40 -3.38 1.85
N ILE A 70 -0.26 -4.47 1.10
CA ILE A 70 0.81 -4.63 0.11
C ILE A 70 0.17 -4.91 -1.26
N THR A 71 0.45 -4.06 -2.25
CA THR A 71 -0.01 -4.31 -3.62
C THR A 71 0.95 -5.25 -4.36
N PRO A 72 0.47 -6.08 -5.30
CA PRO A 72 1.37 -6.68 -6.27
C PRO A 72 2.06 -5.58 -7.11
N PRO A 73 3.22 -5.87 -7.72
CA PRO A 73 3.80 -4.99 -8.72
C PRO A 73 2.82 -4.76 -9.89
N ALA A 74 2.63 -3.49 -10.27
CA ALA A 74 1.69 -3.07 -11.31
C ALA A 74 2.40 -2.27 -12.41
N ASP A 75 1.84 -2.27 -13.61
CA ASP A 75 2.41 -1.56 -14.76
C ASP A 75 2.34 -0.03 -14.63
N ASP A 76 1.40 0.47 -13.81
CA ASP A 76 1.23 1.88 -13.52
C ASP A 76 0.67 2.13 -12.11
N ALA A 77 0.74 3.39 -11.67
CA ALA A 77 0.29 3.79 -10.34
C ALA A 77 -1.23 3.71 -10.17
N ALA A 78 -2.02 3.86 -11.23
CA ALA A 78 -3.47 3.79 -11.13
C ALA A 78 -3.91 2.36 -10.80
N GLN A 79 -3.32 1.36 -11.44
CA GLN A 79 -3.57 -0.05 -11.14
C GLN A 79 -3.19 -0.42 -9.70
N ALA A 80 -2.07 0.09 -9.18
CA ALA A 80 -1.68 -0.12 -7.79
C ALA A 80 -2.69 0.52 -6.81
N LEU A 81 -3.16 1.74 -7.10
CA LEU A 81 -4.17 2.43 -6.31
C LEU A 81 -5.53 1.70 -6.35
N ASP A 82 -5.96 1.22 -7.52
CA ASP A 82 -7.20 0.46 -7.67
C ASP A 82 -7.16 -0.85 -6.85
N PHE A 83 -6.00 -1.54 -6.84
CA PHE A 83 -5.81 -2.71 -5.99
C PHE A 83 -5.87 -2.36 -4.51
N MET A 84 -5.15 -1.30 -4.10
CA MET A 84 -5.14 -0.80 -2.73
C MET A 84 -6.55 -0.47 -2.24
N GLU A 85 -7.35 0.21 -3.06
CA GLU A 85 -8.75 0.52 -2.74
C GLU A 85 -9.58 -0.74 -2.51
N ARG A 86 -9.42 -1.76 -3.38
CA ARG A 86 -10.15 -3.02 -3.27
C ARG A 86 -9.82 -3.78 -1.99
N ILE A 87 -8.55 -3.90 -1.64
CA ILE A 87 -8.14 -4.61 -0.41
C ILE A 87 -8.56 -3.84 0.84
N HIS A 88 -8.49 -2.51 0.83
CA HIS A 88 -9.03 -1.68 1.91
C HIS A 88 -10.53 -1.90 2.09
N ARG A 89 -11.30 -1.88 1.00
CA ARG A 89 -12.76 -2.09 1.06
C ARG A 89 -13.10 -3.48 1.57
N PHE A 90 -12.38 -4.50 1.13
CA PHE A 90 -12.50 -5.85 1.67
C PHE A 90 -12.21 -5.85 3.17
N THR A 91 -11.11 -5.27 3.62
CA THR A 91 -10.75 -5.23 5.03
C THR A 91 -11.80 -4.54 5.89
N TYR A 92 -12.31 -3.37 5.48
CA TYR A 92 -13.38 -2.70 6.20
C TYR A 92 -14.63 -3.58 6.38
N SER A 93 -14.95 -4.44 5.42
CA SER A 93 -16.07 -5.39 5.56
C SER A 93 -15.83 -6.49 6.61
N GLN A 94 -14.58 -6.65 7.08
CA GLN A 94 -14.16 -7.67 8.04
C GLN A 94 -13.78 -7.09 9.42
N LEU A 95 -13.83 -5.77 9.61
CA LEU A 95 -13.41 -5.10 10.86
C LEU A 95 -14.52 -4.98 11.92
N GLY A 96 -15.78 -5.26 11.58
CA GLY A 96 -16.89 -5.08 12.50
C GLY A 96 -17.04 -3.61 12.91
N ASP A 97 -16.95 -3.33 14.21
CA ASP A 97 -17.04 -1.97 14.77
C ASP A 97 -15.70 -1.22 14.81
N GLU A 98 -14.59 -1.88 14.44
CA GLU A 98 -13.27 -1.24 14.35
C GLU A 98 -13.12 -0.42 13.07
N SER A 99 -12.19 0.52 13.08
CA SER A 99 -11.82 1.34 11.92
C SER A 99 -10.31 1.45 11.77
N LEU A 100 -9.85 2.01 10.64
CA LEU A 100 -8.43 2.26 10.39
C LEU A 100 -8.10 3.72 10.72
N TRP A 101 -7.01 3.94 11.46
CA TRP A 101 -6.52 5.29 11.79
C TRP A 101 -6.04 6.02 10.53
N ALA A 102 -6.48 7.28 10.37
CA ALA A 102 -6.19 8.15 9.23
C ALA A 102 -5.06 9.14 9.51
#